data_AF-A0AAN6KT97-F1
#
_entry.id   AF-A0AAN6KT97-F1
#
_cell.length_a   1.000
_cell.length_b   1.000
_cell.length_c   1.000
_cell.angle_alpha   90.00
_cell.angle_beta   90.00
_cell.angle_gamma   90.00
#
_symmetry.space_group_name_H-M   'P 1'
#
loop_
_entity.id
_entity.type
_entity.pdbx_description
1 polymer ?
#
loop_
_entity_poly.entity_id
_entity_poly.type
_entity_poly.pdbx_seq_one_letter_code
_entity_poly.pdbx_strand_id
1 'polypeptide(L)'
;TLPVLCVATNIEELYNSVLIETPLAPYFKGSLSHQDLDELNIEIIRNTLYKNYLEDFHRFVNEEPGIRGTPTQEVMSEALEFEADRRSINITLNSFGTELSKQERRKLYPNFGRLHPEGTLMLSRAEDAEGVRIAVDGVSDYRDMMDQTGMSGGNSGGGGLGNQSGGVGGHTEGKSLEDMFYEREMQIAKMSFTFQFTHAIVYAWVKLREQEIRNITWIAECIAQNQKDRIGNYISVF
;
A
#
# COMPACT_ATOMS: atom_id res chain seq x y z
N THR A 1 -23.00 0.31 21.78
CA THR A 1 -21.95 0.22 22.82
C THR A 1 -20.85 1.17 22.42
N LEU A 2 -20.45 2.10 23.28
CA LEU A 2 -19.25 2.91 23.03
C LEU A 2 -18.09 1.93 22.81
N PRO A 3 -17.35 2.01 21.68
CA PRO A 3 -16.23 1.11 21.45
C PRO A 3 -15.23 1.29 22.59
N VAL A 4 -14.79 0.19 23.20
CA VAL A 4 -13.95 0.15 24.41
C VAL A 4 -12.68 1.00 24.30
N LEU A 5 -12.24 1.26 23.06
CA LEU A 5 -11.14 2.19 22.73
C LEU A 5 -11.36 3.62 23.23
N CYS A 6 -12.60 4.12 23.33
CA CYS A 6 -12.90 5.46 23.84
C CYS A 6 -12.96 5.54 25.38
N VAL A 7 -12.88 4.39 26.06
CA VAL A 7 -13.00 4.29 27.53
C VAL A 7 -11.63 4.29 28.20
N ALA A 8 -10.60 3.78 27.51
CA ALA A 8 -9.23 3.80 28.02
C ALA A 8 -8.72 5.25 28.07
N THR A 9 -8.34 5.68 29.27
CA THR A 9 -7.74 7.02 29.49
C THR A 9 -6.21 6.99 29.50
N ASN A 10 -5.63 5.79 29.58
CA ASN A 10 -4.21 5.53 29.43
C ASN A 10 -3.98 4.41 28.40
N ILE A 11 -2.84 4.46 27.72
CA ILE A 11 -2.49 3.51 26.65
C ILE A 11 -2.17 2.11 27.20
N GLU A 12 -1.77 2.00 28.47
CA GLU A 12 -1.52 0.73 29.14
C GLU A 12 -2.81 -0.09 29.36
N GLU A 13 -3.91 0.55 29.74
CA GLU A 13 -5.25 -0.05 29.80
C GLU A 13 -5.75 -0.37 28.40
N LEU A 14 -5.53 0.52 27.43
CA LEU A 14 -5.88 0.25 26.03
C LEU A 14 -5.19 -1.04 25.52
N TYR A 15 -3.90 -1.17 25.80
CA TYR A 15 -3.10 -2.31 25.40
C TYR A 15 -3.54 -3.58 26.13
N ASN A 16 -3.63 -3.54 27.46
CA ASN A 16 -3.90 -4.72 28.28
C ASN A 16 -5.36 -5.17 28.24
N SER A 17 -6.33 -4.25 28.15
CA SER A 17 -7.75 -4.57 28.18
C SER A 17 -8.36 -4.80 26.80
N VAL A 18 -7.88 -4.12 25.75
CA VAL A 18 -8.47 -4.24 24.41
C VAL A 18 -7.54 -4.99 23.47
N LEU A 19 -6.28 -4.58 23.36
CA LEU A 19 -5.41 -5.10 22.31
C LEU A 19 -5.00 -6.57 22.54
N ILE A 20 -4.80 -7.02 23.79
CA ILE A 20 -4.44 -8.42 24.10
C ILE A 20 -5.54 -9.42 23.69
N GLU A 21 -6.81 -9.02 23.77
CA GLU A 21 -7.94 -9.92 23.45
C GLU A 21 -8.25 -9.97 21.95
N THR A 22 -7.69 -9.06 21.16
CA THR A 22 -7.89 -9.05 19.70
C THR A 22 -6.89 -9.97 18.97
N PRO A 23 -7.25 -10.48 17.78
CA PRO A 23 -6.29 -11.17 16.92
C PRO A 23 -5.14 -10.27 16.43
N LEU A 24 -5.17 -8.97 16.72
CA LEU A 24 -4.08 -8.03 16.41
C LEU A 24 -2.95 -8.09 17.45
N ALA A 25 -3.16 -8.68 18.62
CA ALA A 25 -2.17 -8.75 19.70
C ALA A 25 -0.76 -9.21 19.23
N PRO A 26 -0.62 -10.24 18.36
CA PRO A 26 0.69 -10.66 17.86
C PRO A 26 1.45 -9.58 17.09
N TYR A 27 0.74 -8.64 16.45
CA TYR A 27 1.36 -7.58 15.64
C TYR A 27 1.88 -6.42 16.47
N PHE A 28 1.42 -6.27 17.71
CA PHE A 28 1.98 -5.32 18.67
C PHE A 28 3.17 -5.90 19.44
N LYS A 29 3.10 -7.20 19.79
CA LYS A 29 4.12 -7.89 20.59
C LYS A 29 5.47 -7.91 19.87
N GLY A 30 6.47 -7.29 20.49
CA GLY A 30 7.86 -7.26 20.01
C GLY A 30 8.19 -6.17 18.98
N SER A 31 7.20 -5.36 18.58
CA SER A 31 7.40 -4.24 17.65
C SER A 31 7.09 -2.87 18.23
N LEU A 32 6.18 -2.80 19.21
CA LEU A 32 5.79 -1.55 19.88
C LEU A 32 5.69 -1.79 21.38
N SER A 33 6.27 -0.89 22.18
CA SER A 33 6.07 -0.81 23.62
C SER A 33 4.92 0.14 23.96
N HIS A 34 4.45 0.12 25.22
CA HIS A 34 3.44 1.07 25.69
C HIS A 34 3.90 2.53 25.55
N GLN A 35 5.20 2.80 25.75
CA GLN A 35 5.77 4.15 25.59
C GLN A 35 5.78 4.58 24.12
N ASP A 36 6.10 3.65 23.21
CA ASP A 36 6.08 3.93 21.77
C ASP A 36 4.68 4.32 21.27
N LEU A 37 3.62 3.81 21.91
CA LEU A 37 2.25 4.13 21.54
C LEU A 37 1.84 5.57 21.94
N ASP A 38 2.48 6.15 22.97
CA ASP A 38 2.28 7.55 23.37
C ASP A 38 3.19 8.51 22.58
N GLU A 39 4.41 8.09 22.28
CA GLU A 39 5.45 8.96 21.70
C GLU A 39 5.49 8.95 20.17
N LEU A 40 5.17 7.81 19.52
CA LEU A 40 5.25 7.69 18.07
C LEU A 40 4.03 8.30 17.39
N ASN A 41 4.27 8.84 16.19
CA ASN A 41 3.19 9.25 15.30
C ASN A 41 2.27 8.06 14.96
N ILE A 42 0.96 8.26 14.99
CA ILE A 42 -0.05 7.25 14.68
C ILE A 42 0.16 6.61 13.29
N GLU A 43 0.73 7.33 12.33
CA GLU A 43 1.09 6.79 11.01
C GLU A 43 2.26 5.81 11.08
N ILE A 44 3.24 6.04 11.96
CA ILE A 44 4.35 5.10 12.20
C ILE A 44 3.80 3.83 12.83
N ILE A 45 2.95 3.96 13.85
CA ILE A 45 2.26 2.83 14.50
C ILE A 45 1.49 2.02 13.45
N ARG A 46 0.67 2.69 12.62
CA ARG A 46 -0.07 2.05 11.53
C ARG A 46 0.87 1.30 10.58
N ASN A 47 1.95 1.94 10.12
CA ASN A 47 2.90 1.33 9.20
C ASN A 47 3.59 0.09 9.77
N THR A 48 4.01 0.15 11.03
CA THR A 48 4.62 -0.98 11.75
C THR A 48 3.64 -2.15 11.88
N LEU A 49 2.39 -1.90 12.27
CA LEU A 49 1.38 -2.95 12.40
C LEU A 49 1.05 -3.60 11.06
N TYR A 50 0.90 -2.80 10.00
CA TYR A 50 0.66 -3.32 8.67
C TYR A 50 1.84 -4.13 8.13
N LYS A 51 3.08 -3.71 8.40
CA LYS A 51 4.27 -4.51 8.08
C LYS A 51 4.17 -5.90 8.72
N ASN A 52 3.91 -5.96 10.01
CA ASN A 52 3.83 -7.24 10.74
C ASN A 52 2.69 -8.12 10.24
N TYR A 53 1.53 -7.51 9.95
CA TYR A 53 0.41 -8.20 9.34
C TYR A 53 0.75 -8.78 7.96
N LEU A 54 1.37 -7.99 7.08
CA LEU A 54 1.74 -8.43 5.74
C LEU A 54 2.77 -9.57 5.78
N GLU A 55 3.76 -9.49 6.66
CA GLU A 55 4.76 -10.55 6.83
C GLU A 55 4.15 -11.85 7.38
N ASP A 56 3.24 -11.74 8.35
CA ASP A 56 2.49 -12.89 8.87
C ASP A 56 1.57 -13.51 7.81
N PHE A 57 0.85 -12.68 7.05
CA PHE A 57 -0.04 -13.18 6.01
C PHE A 57 0.73 -13.82 4.85
N HIS A 58 1.85 -13.24 4.44
CA HIS A 58 2.75 -13.85 3.46
C HIS A 58 3.31 -15.18 3.95
N ARG A 59 3.69 -15.27 5.24
CA ARG A 59 4.11 -16.53 5.86
C ARG A 59 2.99 -17.57 5.85
N PHE A 60 1.78 -17.18 6.26
CA PHE A 60 0.61 -18.07 6.24
C PHE A 60 0.36 -18.65 4.84
N VAL A 61 0.40 -17.81 3.80
CA VAL A 61 0.21 -18.26 2.41
C VAL A 61 1.29 -19.27 1.96
N ASN A 62 2.52 -19.13 2.44
CA ASN A 62 3.65 -19.95 2.00
C ASN A 62 3.94 -21.19 2.86
N GLU A 63 3.57 -21.17 4.15
CA GLU A 63 3.89 -22.22 5.11
C GLU A 63 2.70 -23.10 5.48
N GLU A 64 1.46 -22.59 5.36
CA GLU A 64 0.27 -23.35 5.75
C GLU A 64 0.12 -24.61 4.88
N PRO A 65 0.04 -25.82 5.47
CA PRO A 65 -0.01 -27.08 4.72
C PRO A 65 -1.19 -27.18 3.74
N GLY A 66 -2.30 -26.49 4.00
CA GLY A 66 -3.47 -26.46 3.12
C GLY A 66 -3.35 -25.51 1.92
N ILE A 67 -2.37 -24.61 1.91
CA ILE A 67 -2.18 -23.58 0.88
C ILE A 67 -0.90 -23.83 0.08
N ARG A 68 0.16 -24.27 0.75
CA ARG A 68 1.46 -24.51 0.13
C ARG A 68 1.37 -25.53 -1.01
N GLY A 69 1.94 -25.18 -2.15
CA GLY A 69 1.93 -25.98 -3.38
C GLY A 69 0.60 -25.96 -4.15
N THR A 70 -0.37 -25.13 -3.71
CA THR A 70 -1.63 -24.92 -4.44
C THR A 70 -1.56 -23.64 -5.28
N PRO A 71 -2.44 -23.49 -6.30
CA PRO A 71 -2.54 -22.23 -7.05
C PRO A 71 -2.84 -21.01 -6.16
N THR A 72 -3.45 -21.23 -4.99
CA THR A 72 -3.69 -20.15 -4.01
C THR A 72 -2.38 -19.52 -3.54
N GLN A 73 -1.32 -20.31 -3.34
CA GLN A 73 -0.04 -19.78 -2.91
C GLN A 73 0.53 -18.83 -3.96
N GLU A 74 0.58 -19.24 -5.22
CA GLU A 74 1.16 -18.47 -6.32
C GLU A 74 0.43 -17.14 -6.51
N VAL A 75 -0.89 -17.20 -6.64
CA VAL A 75 -1.73 -16.01 -6.90
C VAL A 75 -1.71 -15.04 -5.71
N MET A 76 -1.80 -15.55 -4.48
CA MET A 76 -1.75 -14.69 -3.30
C MET A 76 -0.35 -14.12 -3.06
N SER A 77 0.72 -14.86 -3.35
CA SER A 77 2.09 -14.34 -3.18
C SER A 77 2.33 -13.17 -4.13
N GLU A 78 1.94 -13.28 -5.41
CA GLU A 78 2.04 -12.15 -6.35
C GLU A 78 1.29 -10.91 -5.86
N ALA A 79 0.05 -11.07 -5.37
CA ALA A 79 -0.74 -9.97 -4.84
C ALA A 79 -0.10 -9.33 -3.59
N LEU A 80 0.42 -10.14 -2.67
CA LEU A 80 1.05 -9.66 -1.44
C LEU A 80 2.41 -9.02 -1.69
N GLU A 81 3.22 -9.56 -2.61
CA GLU A 81 4.49 -8.95 -3.03
C GLU A 81 4.27 -7.56 -3.61
N PHE A 82 3.26 -7.40 -4.47
CA PHE A 82 2.89 -6.10 -5.02
C PHE A 82 2.44 -5.13 -3.92
N GLU A 83 1.62 -5.57 -2.96
CA GLU A 83 1.18 -4.73 -1.84
C GLU A 83 2.36 -4.29 -0.96
N ALA A 84 3.31 -5.18 -0.70
CA ALA A 84 4.52 -4.89 0.08
C ALA A 84 5.42 -3.86 -0.61
N ASP A 85 5.63 -4.01 -1.91
CA ASP A 85 6.43 -3.08 -2.72
C ASP A 85 5.74 -1.71 -2.82
N ARG A 86 4.43 -1.68 -3.14
CA ARG A 86 3.62 -0.45 -3.17
C ARG A 86 3.74 0.31 -1.86
N ARG A 87 3.60 -0.39 -0.72
CA ARG A 87 3.71 0.23 0.59
C ARG A 87 5.10 0.81 0.83
N SER A 88 6.16 0.08 0.47
CA SER A 88 7.54 0.54 0.63
C SER A 88 7.82 1.79 -0.20
N ILE A 89 7.33 1.85 -1.43
CA ILE A 89 7.44 3.03 -2.31
C ILE A 89 6.67 4.21 -1.70
N ASN A 90 5.41 4.03 -1.32
CA ASN A 90 4.57 5.09 -0.76
C ASN A 90 5.14 5.65 0.55
N ILE A 91 5.63 4.80 1.46
CA ILE A 91 6.30 5.25 2.68
C ILE A 91 7.52 6.11 2.33
N THR A 92 8.29 5.73 1.32
CA THR A 92 9.49 6.47 0.92
C THR A 92 9.13 7.84 0.36
N LEU A 93 8.20 7.91 -0.59
CA LEU A 93 7.74 9.15 -1.19
C LEU A 93 7.13 10.10 -0.15
N ASN A 94 6.31 9.58 0.75
CA ASN A 94 5.63 10.37 1.78
C ASN A 94 6.57 10.75 2.95
N SER A 95 7.73 10.11 3.07
CA SER A 95 8.73 10.44 4.09
C SER A 95 9.58 11.67 3.74
N PHE A 96 9.58 12.10 2.48
CA PHE A 96 10.36 13.27 2.06
C PHE A 96 9.85 14.55 2.75
N GLY A 97 10.78 15.33 3.31
CA GLY A 97 10.45 16.53 4.07
C GLY A 97 9.93 16.28 5.49
N THR A 98 9.94 15.03 5.97
CA THR A 98 9.63 14.67 7.37
C THR A 98 10.89 14.46 8.19
N GLU A 99 10.76 14.40 9.52
CA GLU A 99 11.88 14.11 10.44
C GLU A 99 12.25 12.60 10.52
N LEU A 100 11.66 11.76 9.68
CA LEU A 100 11.90 10.32 9.69
C LEU A 100 13.31 9.97 9.18
N SER A 101 14.12 9.33 10.03
CA SER A 101 15.47 8.94 9.63
C SER A 101 15.46 7.77 8.63
N LYS A 102 16.56 7.64 7.86
CA LYS A 102 16.75 6.52 6.92
C LYS A 102 16.65 5.14 7.59
N GLN A 103 17.09 5.03 8.84
CA GLN A 103 17.07 3.78 9.60
C GLN A 103 15.65 3.44 10.06
N GLU A 104 14.90 4.42 10.54
CA GLU A 104 13.50 4.22 10.95
C GLU A 104 12.64 3.88 9.75
N ARG A 105 12.81 4.58 8.64
CA ARG A 105 12.14 4.27 7.37
C ARG A 105 12.37 2.82 6.94
N ARG A 106 13.60 2.31 7.02
CA ARG A 106 13.91 0.90 6.71
C ARG A 106 13.15 -0.08 7.61
N LYS A 107 12.92 0.26 8.88
CA LYS A 107 12.18 -0.62 9.80
C LYS A 107 10.71 -0.75 9.40
N LEU A 108 10.14 0.21 8.66
CA LEU A 108 8.75 0.21 8.23
C LEU A 108 8.48 -0.64 6.97
N TYR A 109 9.52 -1.04 6.23
CA TYR A 109 9.34 -1.85 5.03
C TYR A 109 9.12 -3.33 5.38
N PRO A 110 8.17 -4.01 4.72
CA PRO A 110 8.08 -5.47 4.77
C PRO A 110 9.36 -6.14 4.27
N ASN A 111 9.72 -7.28 4.86
CA ASN A 111 10.91 -8.05 4.50
C ASN A 111 10.64 -9.08 3.38
N PHE A 112 9.75 -8.75 2.45
CA PHE A 112 9.40 -9.54 1.27
C PHE A 112 8.87 -8.61 0.16
N GLY A 113 8.61 -9.15 -1.03
CA GLY A 113 8.30 -8.36 -2.22
C GLY A 113 9.41 -8.42 -3.25
N ARG A 114 9.15 -7.93 -4.47
CA ARG A 114 10.11 -8.00 -5.58
C ARG A 114 11.24 -6.98 -5.40
N LEU A 115 11.04 -5.94 -4.58
CA LEU A 115 12.09 -4.99 -4.22
C LEU A 115 12.95 -5.46 -3.05
N HIS A 116 12.58 -6.51 -2.33
CA HIS A 116 13.39 -7.01 -1.22
C HIS A 116 14.47 -7.99 -1.71
N PRO A 117 15.74 -7.91 -1.24
CA PRO A 117 16.28 -6.97 -0.25
C PRO A 117 16.92 -5.70 -0.83
N GLU A 118 17.35 -5.72 -2.09
CA GLU A 118 18.22 -4.67 -2.65
C GLU A 118 17.46 -3.36 -2.92
N GLY A 119 16.30 -3.42 -3.58
CA GLY A 119 15.45 -2.27 -3.87
C GLY A 119 14.97 -1.56 -2.60
N THR A 120 14.52 -2.30 -1.58
CA THR A 120 14.12 -1.72 -0.28
C THR A 120 15.30 -1.06 0.46
N LEU A 121 16.52 -1.59 0.33
CA LEU A 121 17.71 -0.93 0.85
C LEU A 121 17.99 0.38 0.11
N MET A 122 17.84 0.40 -1.22
CA MET A 122 18.00 1.62 -2.02
C MET A 122 16.92 2.66 -1.70
N LEU A 123 15.66 2.25 -1.57
CA LEU A 123 14.55 3.09 -1.10
C LEU A 123 14.85 3.72 0.27
N SER A 124 15.40 2.95 1.21
CA SER A 124 15.77 3.49 2.53
C SER A 124 16.82 4.60 2.47
N ARG A 125 17.59 4.67 1.39
CA ARG A 125 18.67 5.65 1.17
C ARG A 125 18.26 6.82 0.29
N ALA A 126 17.19 6.67 -0.49
CA ALA A 126 16.68 7.69 -1.39
C ALA A 126 16.32 8.99 -0.63
N GLU A 127 16.65 10.12 -1.24
CA GLU A 127 16.38 11.46 -0.69
C GLU A 127 15.42 12.26 -1.59
N ASP A 128 15.18 11.78 -2.81
CA ASP A 128 14.34 12.41 -3.82
C ASP A 128 13.64 11.37 -4.71
N ALA A 129 12.77 11.87 -5.58
CA ALA A 129 12.04 11.09 -6.57
C ALA A 129 12.97 10.29 -7.51
N GLU A 130 14.12 10.87 -7.87
CA GLU A 130 15.14 10.25 -8.70
C GLU A 130 15.70 8.98 -8.04
N GLY A 131 16.08 9.08 -6.76
CA GLY A 131 16.56 7.96 -5.96
C GLY A 131 15.52 6.84 -5.82
N VAL A 132 14.23 7.18 -5.75
CA VAL A 132 13.14 6.19 -5.75
C VAL A 132 13.05 5.48 -7.11
N ARG A 133 13.14 6.22 -8.23
CA ARG A 133 13.13 5.62 -9.57
C ARG A 133 14.27 4.63 -9.74
N ILE A 134 15.48 5.02 -9.37
CA ILE A 134 16.67 4.14 -9.44
C ILE A 134 16.48 2.89 -8.56
N ALA A 135 15.85 3.04 -7.38
CA ALA A 135 15.62 1.92 -6.46
C ALA A 135 14.63 0.88 -7.01
N VAL A 136 13.69 1.28 -7.88
CA VAL A 136 12.69 0.38 -8.47
C VAL A 136 13.03 -0.08 -9.89
N ASP A 137 14.09 0.45 -10.50
CA ASP A 137 14.50 0.17 -11.88
C ASP A 137 14.77 -1.32 -12.16
N GLY A 138 15.18 -2.07 -11.14
CA GLY A 138 15.41 -3.51 -11.23
C GLY A 138 14.15 -4.33 -11.53
N VAL A 139 12.94 -3.76 -11.35
CA VAL A 139 11.66 -4.40 -11.65
C VAL A 139 10.99 -3.65 -12.80
N SER A 140 10.88 -4.31 -13.95
CA SER A 140 10.33 -3.72 -15.19
C SER A 140 8.97 -3.05 -14.98
N ASP A 141 8.07 -3.71 -14.25
CA ASP A 141 6.71 -3.24 -14.03
C ASP A 141 6.71 -1.88 -13.31
N TYR A 142 7.57 -1.72 -12.29
CA TYR A 142 7.66 -0.47 -11.53
C TYR A 142 8.42 0.61 -12.29
N ARG A 143 9.47 0.24 -13.03
CA ARG A 143 10.18 1.17 -13.92
C ARG A 143 9.21 1.80 -14.92
N ASP A 144 8.44 0.97 -15.61
CA ASP A 144 7.52 1.44 -16.65
C ASP A 144 6.41 2.33 -16.05
N MET A 145 6.00 2.11 -14.79
CA MET A 145 5.09 3.01 -14.06
C MET A 145 5.74 4.36 -13.73
N MET A 146 6.99 4.36 -13.28
CA MET A 146 7.72 5.60 -12.94
C MET A 146 8.05 6.44 -14.18
N ASP A 147 8.29 5.80 -15.32
CA ASP A 147 8.53 6.50 -16.59
C ASP A 147 7.25 7.17 -17.11
N GLN A 148 6.09 6.50 -16.98
CA GLN A 148 4.79 7.03 -17.40
C GLN A 148 4.30 8.21 -16.56
N THR A 149 4.68 8.28 -15.29
CA THR A 149 4.31 9.38 -14.38
C THR A 149 5.18 10.63 -14.55
N GLY A 150 6.12 10.62 -15.52
CA GLY A 150 6.97 11.77 -15.81
C GLY A 150 8.10 11.97 -14.78
N MET A 151 8.39 10.97 -13.94
CA MET A 151 9.57 10.99 -13.04
C MET A 151 10.89 10.75 -13.79
N SER A 152 10.83 10.49 -15.10
CA SER A 152 11.97 10.51 -16.01
C SER A 152 12.36 11.96 -16.34
N GLY A 153 13.47 12.42 -15.76
CA GLY A 153 13.98 13.76 -15.97
C GLY A 153 14.35 14.02 -17.43
N GLY A 154 13.54 14.84 -18.11
CA GLY A 154 13.88 15.37 -19.43
C GLY A 154 12.69 15.88 -20.23
N ASN A 155 12.31 17.13 -19.99
CA ASN A 155 11.64 17.99 -20.97
C ASN A 155 10.13 17.75 -21.25
N SER A 156 9.27 18.06 -20.28
CA SER A 156 7.97 18.74 -20.54
C SER A 156 7.32 19.24 -19.24
N GLY A 157 7.28 20.55 -19.06
CA GLY A 157 6.28 21.31 -18.29
C GLY A 157 5.83 20.78 -16.93
N GLY A 158 6.51 21.19 -15.86
CA GLY A 158 5.91 21.61 -14.58
C GLY A 158 4.74 20.79 -14.02
N GLY A 159 4.88 19.48 -13.83
CA GLY A 159 4.03 18.69 -12.94
C GLY A 159 4.73 18.49 -11.60
N GLY A 160 4.44 19.34 -10.62
CA GLY A 160 5.02 19.23 -9.29
C GLY A 160 4.61 17.93 -8.58
N LEU A 161 5.53 17.38 -7.77
CA LEU A 161 5.33 16.32 -6.76
C LEU A 161 4.39 16.76 -5.63
N GLY A 162 3.21 17.27 -5.98
CA GLY A 162 2.36 18.00 -5.06
C GLY A 162 0.90 17.88 -5.45
N ASN A 163 0.37 16.67 -5.52
CA ASN A 163 -1.02 16.48 -5.13
C ASN A 163 -1.27 15.07 -4.59
N GLN A 164 -1.09 14.93 -3.27
CA GLN A 164 -1.51 13.76 -2.49
C GLN A 164 -3.04 13.78 -2.21
N SER A 165 -3.79 14.60 -2.96
CA SER A 165 -5.25 14.54 -3.02
C SER A 165 -5.63 13.97 -4.38
N GLY A 166 -6.47 12.94 -4.36
CA GLY A 166 -6.94 12.26 -5.56
C GLY A 166 -7.37 13.24 -6.65
N GLY A 167 -6.90 12.97 -7.86
CA GLY A 167 -7.38 13.57 -9.10
C GLY A 167 -6.93 15.01 -9.34
N VAL A 168 -5.78 15.16 -9.99
CA VAL A 168 -5.52 16.28 -10.90
C VAL A 168 -5.02 15.66 -12.20
N GLY A 169 -5.92 15.60 -13.18
CA GLY A 169 -5.58 15.06 -14.48
C GLY A 169 -6.71 15.22 -15.49
N GLY A 170 -6.80 16.35 -16.20
CA GLY A 170 -7.62 16.42 -17.42
C GLY A 170 -7.14 15.39 -18.45
N HIS A 171 -7.89 15.12 -19.52
CA HIS A 171 -7.55 14.14 -20.58
C HIS A 171 -6.17 14.32 -21.29
N THR A 172 -5.30 15.22 -20.81
CA THR A 172 -3.94 15.50 -21.29
C THR A 172 -2.88 15.54 -20.17
N GLU A 173 -3.27 15.33 -18.91
CA GLU A 173 -2.37 15.24 -17.74
C GLU A 173 -2.23 13.75 -17.39
N GLY A 174 -0.99 13.25 -17.31
CA GLY A 174 -0.70 11.83 -17.14
C GLY A 174 -1.34 11.20 -15.90
N LYS A 175 -1.55 9.88 -15.94
CA LYS A 175 -2.01 9.10 -14.78
C LYS A 175 -1.06 9.32 -13.60
N SER A 176 -1.60 9.49 -12.39
CA SER A 176 -0.76 9.57 -11.20
C SER A 176 -0.13 8.21 -10.89
N LEU A 177 0.97 8.20 -10.13
CA LEU A 177 1.59 6.95 -9.69
C LEU A 177 0.63 6.08 -8.87
N GLU A 178 -0.24 6.72 -8.08
CA GLU A 178 -1.25 6.01 -7.30
C GLU A 178 -2.32 5.38 -8.19
N ASP A 179 -2.76 6.06 -9.25
CA ASP A 179 -3.68 5.49 -10.25
C ASP A 179 -3.06 4.28 -10.94
N MET A 180 -1.76 4.35 -11.28
CA MET A 180 -1.02 3.23 -11.87
C MET A 180 -0.93 2.04 -10.91
N PHE A 181 -0.71 2.29 -9.62
CA PHE A 181 -0.72 1.22 -8.61
C PHE A 181 -2.09 0.59 -8.46
N TYR A 182 -3.17 1.37 -8.43
CA TYR A 182 -4.52 0.82 -8.38
C TYR A 182 -4.85 0.03 -9.64
N GLU A 183 -4.50 0.51 -10.83
CA GLU A 183 -4.71 -0.22 -12.08
C GLU A 183 -3.97 -1.57 -12.06
N ARG A 184 -2.72 -1.60 -11.59
CA ARG A 184 -1.98 -2.85 -11.43
C ARG A 184 -2.60 -3.78 -10.38
N GLU A 185 -3.00 -3.27 -9.21
CA GLU A 185 -3.69 -4.06 -8.18
C GLU A 185 -4.94 -4.72 -8.77
N MET A 186 -5.70 -3.98 -9.57
CA MET A 186 -6.91 -4.48 -10.22
C MET A 186 -6.62 -5.49 -11.34
N GLN A 187 -5.53 -5.30 -12.10
CA GLN A 187 -5.10 -6.29 -13.10
C GLN A 187 -4.73 -7.62 -12.44
N ILE A 188 -3.96 -7.59 -11.34
CA ILE A 188 -3.61 -8.79 -10.56
C ILE A 188 -4.89 -9.45 -10.03
N ALA A 189 -5.78 -8.69 -9.40
CA ALA A 189 -7.04 -9.22 -8.88
C ALA A 189 -7.92 -9.83 -9.99
N LYS A 190 -7.98 -9.23 -11.17
CA LYS A 190 -8.71 -9.77 -12.33
C LYS A 190 -8.09 -11.08 -12.83
N MET A 191 -6.77 -11.15 -12.91
CA MET A 191 -6.05 -12.37 -13.29
C MET A 191 -6.32 -13.51 -12.32
N SER A 192 -6.53 -13.25 -11.03
CA SER A 192 -6.91 -14.29 -10.07
C SER A 192 -8.16 -15.09 -10.46
N PHE A 193 -9.08 -14.52 -11.26
CA PHE A 193 -10.28 -15.19 -11.75
C PHE A 193 -10.04 -16.15 -12.92
N THR A 194 -8.84 -16.16 -13.51
CA THR A 194 -8.48 -17.17 -14.53
C THR A 194 -8.12 -18.52 -13.89
N PHE A 195 -7.83 -18.53 -12.60
CA PHE A 195 -7.55 -19.74 -11.83
C PHE A 195 -8.86 -20.34 -11.27
N GLN A 196 -8.93 -21.66 -11.20
CA GLN A 196 -10.03 -22.38 -10.54
C GLN A 196 -9.55 -23.07 -9.27
N PHE A 197 -10.49 -23.33 -8.36
CA PHE A 197 -10.25 -24.02 -7.08
C PHE A 197 -9.18 -23.34 -6.20
N THR A 198 -9.22 -22.02 -6.11
CA THR A 198 -8.33 -21.23 -5.27
C THR A 198 -9.10 -20.32 -4.32
N HIS A 199 -8.60 -20.19 -3.09
CA HIS A 199 -9.15 -19.25 -2.11
C HIS A 199 -8.81 -17.80 -2.44
N ALA A 200 -7.83 -17.56 -3.32
CA ALA A 200 -7.40 -16.23 -3.75
C ALA A 200 -8.52 -15.41 -4.40
N ILE A 201 -9.53 -16.09 -4.97
CA ILE A 201 -10.72 -15.46 -5.56
C ILE A 201 -11.46 -14.60 -4.53
N VAL A 202 -11.51 -15.02 -3.26
CA VAL A 202 -12.18 -14.24 -2.21
C VAL A 202 -11.46 -12.92 -1.96
N TYR A 203 -10.12 -12.96 -1.84
CA TYR A 203 -9.30 -11.76 -1.68
C TYR A 203 -9.45 -10.82 -2.87
N ALA A 204 -9.33 -11.36 -4.08
CA ALA A 204 -9.48 -10.60 -5.32
C ALA A 204 -10.87 -9.96 -5.45
N TRP A 205 -11.94 -10.70 -5.12
CA TRP A 205 -13.31 -10.20 -5.13
C TRP A 205 -13.51 -9.02 -4.18
N VAL A 206 -13.01 -9.11 -2.94
CA VAL A 206 -13.09 -8.00 -1.97
C VAL A 206 -12.39 -6.77 -2.52
N LYS A 207 -11.17 -6.91 -3.04
CA LYS A 207 -10.39 -5.81 -3.62
C LYS A 207 -11.08 -5.14 -4.81
N LEU A 208 -11.62 -5.93 -5.73
CA LEU A 208 -12.38 -5.42 -6.87
C LEU A 208 -13.63 -4.67 -6.41
N ARG A 209 -14.34 -5.19 -5.40
CA ARG A 209 -15.56 -4.56 -4.88
C ARG A 209 -15.26 -3.25 -4.17
N GLU A 210 -14.16 -3.16 -3.43
CA GLU A 210 -13.67 -1.91 -2.84
C GLU A 210 -13.38 -0.86 -3.92
N GLN A 211 -12.72 -1.25 -5.02
CA GLN A 211 -12.46 -0.34 -6.14
C GLN A 211 -13.75 0.11 -6.83
N GLU A 212 -14.73 -0.78 -6.99
CA GLU A 212 -16.03 -0.41 -7.55
C GLU A 212 -16.74 0.64 -6.69
N ILE A 213 -16.73 0.47 -5.37
CA ILE A 213 -17.27 1.47 -4.44
C ILE A 213 -16.52 2.80 -4.59
N ARG A 214 -15.18 2.78 -4.65
CA ARG A 214 -14.36 3.97 -4.87
C ARG A 214 -14.72 4.69 -6.17
N ASN A 215 -14.90 3.95 -7.26
CA ASN A 215 -15.30 4.51 -8.56
C ASN A 215 -16.68 5.17 -8.50
N ILE A 216 -17.67 4.51 -7.88
CA ILE A 216 -19.02 5.06 -7.73
C ILE A 216 -19.00 6.33 -6.88
N THR A 217 -18.26 6.34 -5.77
CA THR A 217 -18.09 7.51 -4.92
C THR A 217 -17.43 8.67 -5.69
N TRP A 218 -16.36 8.40 -6.44
CA TRP A 218 -15.70 9.40 -7.28
C TRP A 218 -16.65 10.04 -8.29
N ILE A 219 -17.42 9.21 -9.02
CA ILE A 219 -18.40 9.69 -10.00
C ILE A 219 -19.49 10.53 -9.31
N ALA A 220 -19.99 10.08 -8.16
CA ALA A 220 -21.00 10.81 -7.39
C ALA A 220 -20.49 12.18 -6.92
N GLU A 221 -19.25 12.25 -6.42
CA GLU A 221 -18.59 13.49 -6.01
C GLU A 221 -18.38 14.45 -7.19
N CYS A 222 -17.92 13.95 -8.35
CA CYS A 222 -17.77 14.74 -9.56
C CYS A 222 -19.10 15.34 -10.03
N ILE A 223 -20.19 14.56 -9.97
CA ILE A 223 -21.54 15.03 -10.32
C ILE A 223 -22.01 16.09 -9.31
N ALA A 224 -21.85 15.85 -8.01
CA ALA A 224 -22.26 16.77 -6.95
C ALA A 224 -21.51 18.12 -7.02
N GLN A 225 -20.22 18.10 -7.38
CA GLN A 225 -19.40 19.29 -7.55
C GLN A 225 -19.48 19.92 -8.95
N ASN A 226 -20.29 19.34 -9.86
CA ASN A 226 -20.43 19.74 -11.26
C ASN A 226 -19.09 19.79 -12.04
N GLN A 227 -18.12 18.94 -11.66
CA GLN A 227 -16.81 18.81 -12.30
C GLN A 227 -16.82 17.68 -13.33
N LYS A 228 -17.56 17.87 -14.43
CA LYS A 228 -17.80 16.81 -15.42
C LYS A 228 -16.56 16.42 -16.22
N ASP A 229 -15.55 17.28 -16.28
CA ASP A 229 -14.32 17.03 -17.04
C ASP A 229 -13.47 15.89 -16.46
N ARG A 230 -13.71 15.51 -15.20
CA ARG A 230 -12.92 14.50 -14.46
C ARG A 230 -13.69 13.21 -14.18
N ILE A 231 -14.94 13.13 -14.63
CA ILE A 231 -15.80 11.97 -14.38
C ILE A 231 -15.24 10.68 -14.98
N GLY A 232 -14.46 10.79 -16.06
CA GLY A 232 -13.84 9.66 -16.74
C GLY A 232 -12.62 9.07 -16.03
N ASN A 233 -12.13 9.70 -14.96
CA ASN A 233 -10.93 9.29 -14.24
C ASN A 233 -11.22 8.21 -13.18
N TYR A 234 -11.95 7.16 -13.56
CA TYR A 234 -12.20 5.99 -12.73
C TYR A 234 -11.48 4.77 -13.32
N ILE A 235 -11.24 3.77 -12.48
CA ILE A 235 -10.49 2.57 -12.90
C ILE A 235 -11.49 1.48 -13.28
N SER A 236 -11.71 1.30 -14.58
CA SER A 236 -12.54 0.20 -15.11
C SER A 236 -11.71 -1.08 -15.16
N VAL A 237 -12.17 -2.12 -14.45
CA VAL A 237 -11.51 -3.42 -14.40
C VAL A 237 -12.20 -4.44 -15.32
N PHE A 238 -13.50 -4.26 -15.56
CA PHE A 238 -14.36 -5.10 -16.39
C PHE A 238 -15.03 -4.28 -17.47
#